data_AF-M1CR63-F1
#
_entry.id   AF-M1CR63-F1
#
_cell.length_a   1.000
_cell.length_b   1.000
_cell.length_c   1.000
_cell.angle_alpha   90.00
_cell.angle_beta   90.00
_cell.angle_gamma   90.00
#
_symmetry.space_group_name_H-M   'P 1'
#
loop_
_entity.id
_entity.type
_entity.pdbx_description
1 polymer ?
#
loop_
_entity_poly.entity_id
_entity_poly.type
_entity_poly.pdbx_seq_one_letter_code
_entity_poly.pdbx_strand_id
1 'polypeptide(L)'
;MIEDVEPIDLWEEEEEVEPEIGDGGDGGGIVFQSCSWGEQALSIARDVLLPFGDDMELYSFKTSPHGYIYVRLDKLPNNFGCPSMDEMEEFSRQYKKRLDEAGALGKIPEDLAIEVSSPGAERLIKVPDDLSRFKDRPMRVSYIEEMNSRKVEKSGIFFMESIDAESGSCIWKLVDVKENRDPTSKGRPLSRKQKDWRLKLPYAMVKKVTLYLNY
;
A
#
# COMPACT_ATOMS: atom_id res chain seq x y z
N MET A 1 11.74 -32.84 30.80
CA MET A 1 12.77 -31.93 30.26
C MET A 1 12.01 -30.86 29.55
N ILE A 2 12.22 -29.61 29.96
CA ILE A 2 11.58 -28.43 29.39
C ILE A 2 12.12 -28.33 27.97
N GLU A 3 11.26 -28.35 26.97
CA GLU A 3 11.66 -27.98 25.61
C GLU A 3 12.03 -26.50 25.68
N ASP A 4 13.32 -26.20 25.53
CA ASP A 4 13.80 -24.85 25.32
C ASP A 4 13.17 -24.34 24.03
N VAL A 5 12.08 -23.57 24.17
CA VAL A 5 11.50 -22.80 23.08
C VAL A 5 12.51 -21.68 22.80
N GLU A 6 13.28 -21.81 21.71
CA GLU A 6 14.17 -20.74 21.28
C GLU A 6 13.31 -19.49 21.02
N PRO A 7 13.59 -18.36 21.71
CA PRO A 7 12.88 -17.12 21.44
C PRO A 7 13.11 -16.72 19.98
N ILE A 8 12.03 -16.36 19.30
CA ILE A 8 12.05 -15.79 17.95
C ILE A 8 12.71 -14.40 18.04
N ASP A 9 14.04 -14.36 18.11
CA ASP A 9 14.83 -13.14 18.35
C ASP A 9 15.44 -12.57 17.04
N LEU A 10 15.16 -13.22 15.91
CA LEU A 10 15.56 -12.81 14.57
C LEU A 10 14.31 -12.62 13.72
N TRP A 11 13.91 -11.35 13.56
CA TRP A 11 12.92 -10.95 12.56
C TRP A 11 13.29 -11.54 11.20
N GLU A 12 12.29 -12.06 10.49
CA GLU A 12 12.47 -12.59 9.14
C GLU A 12 12.88 -11.44 8.21
N GLU A 13 14.07 -11.52 7.60
CA GLU A 13 14.44 -10.62 6.52
C GLU A 13 13.61 -10.98 5.29
N GLU A 14 12.60 -10.18 4.96
CA GLU A 14 11.89 -10.32 3.69
C GLU A 14 12.81 -9.90 2.54
N GLU A 15 12.88 -10.70 1.47
CA GLU A 15 13.53 -10.28 0.22
C GLU A 15 12.86 -8.99 -0.30
N GLU A 16 13.67 -8.00 -0.66
CA GLU A 16 13.19 -6.74 -1.22
C GLU A 16 12.75 -6.97 -2.68
N VAL A 17 11.49 -7.38 -2.86
CA VAL A 17 10.86 -7.62 -4.16
C VAL A 17 10.10 -6.36 -4.60
N GLU A 18 10.04 -6.10 -5.91
CA GLU A 18 9.18 -5.03 -6.42
C GLU A 18 7.70 -5.32 -6.06
N PRO A 19 6.97 -4.33 -5.52
CA PRO A 19 5.61 -4.58 -5.05
C PRO A 19 4.64 -4.80 -6.21
N GLU A 20 3.69 -5.71 -6.00
CA GLU A 20 2.63 -6.09 -6.92
C GLU A 20 1.27 -6.05 -6.23
N ILE A 21 0.21 -5.62 -6.93
CA ILE A 21 -1.12 -5.52 -6.33
C ILE A 21 -1.56 -6.86 -5.74
N GLY A 22 -1.83 -6.88 -4.43
CA GLY A 22 -2.26 -8.08 -3.71
C GLY A 22 -1.13 -8.93 -3.11
N ASP A 23 0.12 -8.45 -3.11
CA ASP A 23 1.28 -9.16 -2.56
C ASP A 23 1.30 -9.29 -1.02
N GLY A 24 0.39 -8.63 -0.30
CA GLY A 24 0.34 -8.61 1.16
C GLY A 24 1.33 -7.63 1.82
N GLY A 25 2.14 -6.91 1.02
CA GLY A 25 3.06 -5.87 1.43
C GLY A 25 2.62 -4.49 0.94
N ASP A 26 3.50 -3.80 0.19
CA ASP A 26 3.22 -2.49 -0.40
C ASP A 26 2.20 -2.54 -1.56
N GLY A 27 1.83 -3.71 -2.07
CA GLY A 27 0.72 -3.86 -3.00
C GLY A 27 -0.64 -4.06 -2.33
N GLY A 28 -0.67 -4.16 -1.00
CA GLY A 28 -1.87 -4.43 -0.22
C GLY A 28 -2.34 -5.88 -0.35
N GLY A 29 -3.52 -6.18 0.20
CA GLY A 29 -4.16 -7.48 0.05
C GLY A 29 -3.83 -8.48 1.16
N ILE A 30 -4.32 -9.71 0.99
CA ILE A 30 -4.31 -10.75 2.03
C ILE A 30 -3.54 -11.96 1.52
N VAL A 31 -2.47 -12.34 2.22
CA VAL A 31 -1.59 -13.45 1.84
C VAL A 31 -1.28 -14.34 3.03
N PHE A 32 -1.65 -15.63 2.98
CA PHE A 32 -1.44 -16.52 4.12
C PHE A 32 -0.16 -17.37 4.07
N GLN A 33 0.59 -17.35 2.95
CA GLN A 33 1.79 -18.17 2.74
C GLN A 33 1.65 -19.65 3.21
N SER A 34 0.50 -20.28 2.92
CA SER A 34 0.16 -21.66 3.33
C SER A 34 -0.07 -21.89 4.84
N CYS A 35 -0.24 -20.84 5.63
CA CYS A 35 -0.63 -20.94 7.04
C CYS A 35 -2.12 -21.31 7.16
N SER A 36 -2.42 -22.53 7.60
CA SER A 36 -3.79 -23.00 7.81
C SER A 36 -4.58 -22.20 8.86
N TRP A 37 -3.87 -21.53 9.77
CA TRP A 37 -4.43 -20.67 10.81
C TRP A 37 -4.62 -19.21 10.35
N GLY A 38 -4.14 -18.84 9.15
CA GLY A 38 -4.14 -17.46 8.67
C GLY A 38 -5.54 -16.85 8.53
N GLU A 39 -6.53 -17.64 8.08
CA GLU A 39 -7.92 -17.19 7.98
C GLU A 39 -8.51 -16.84 9.35
N GLN A 40 -8.20 -17.65 10.36
CA GLN A 40 -8.67 -17.41 11.72
C GLN A 40 -8.02 -16.16 12.32
N ALA A 41 -6.72 -15.96 12.10
CA ALA A 41 -6.01 -14.75 12.52
C ALA A 41 -6.58 -13.50 11.83
N LEU A 42 -6.81 -13.55 10.52
CA LEU A 42 -7.46 -12.47 9.78
C LEU A 42 -8.87 -12.16 10.29
N SER A 43 -9.67 -13.18 10.60
CA SER A 43 -11.01 -12.96 11.18
C SER A 43 -10.92 -12.19 12.49
N ILE A 44 -9.95 -12.54 13.35
CA ILE A 44 -9.71 -11.82 14.61
C ILE A 44 -9.29 -10.38 14.32
N ALA A 45 -8.40 -10.14 13.35
CA ALA A 45 -7.96 -8.79 12.99
C ALA A 45 -9.14 -7.92 12.54
N ARG A 46 -10.05 -8.48 11.72
CA ARG A 46 -11.28 -7.78 11.29
C ARG A 46 -12.20 -7.47 12.47
N ASP A 47 -12.40 -8.41 13.39
CA ASP A 47 -13.23 -8.20 14.58
C ASP A 47 -12.66 -7.10 15.49
N VAL A 48 -11.33 -7.04 15.62
CA VAL A 48 -10.62 -6.00 16.38
C VAL A 48 -10.69 -4.64 15.67
N LEU A 49 -10.85 -4.63 14.35
CA LEU A 49 -10.97 -3.40 13.58
C LEU A 49 -12.36 -2.76 13.69
N LEU A 50 -13.43 -3.56 13.88
CA LEU A 50 -14.83 -3.05 13.93
C LEU A 50 -15.04 -1.82 14.83
N PRO A 51 -14.48 -1.72 16.05
CA PRO A 51 -14.67 -0.56 16.92
C PRO A 51 -14.03 0.73 16.40
N PHE A 52 -13.08 0.66 15.47
CA PHE A 52 -12.45 1.83 14.84
C PHE A 52 -13.33 2.48 13.76
N GLY A 53 -14.47 1.84 13.43
CA GLY A 53 -15.45 2.35 12.47
C GLY A 53 -14.98 2.29 11.03
N ASP A 54 -15.70 3.00 10.15
CA ASP A 54 -15.44 3.01 8.72
C ASP A 54 -14.24 3.90 8.31
N ASP A 55 -13.55 4.51 9.28
CA ASP A 55 -12.42 5.40 9.02
C ASP A 55 -11.09 4.64 8.87
N MET A 56 -11.03 3.37 9.26
CA MET A 56 -9.82 2.57 9.24
C MET A 56 -10.07 1.20 8.60
N GLU A 57 -9.18 0.80 7.70
CA GLU A 57 -9.26 -0.47 6.98
C GLU A 57 -7.95 -1.27 7.05
N LEU A 58 -8.04 -2.58 6.78
CA LEU A 58 -6.86 -3.40 6.51
C LEU A 58 -6.39 -3.13 5.08
N TYR A 59 -5.23 -2.49 4.94
CA TYR A 59 -4.56 -2.35 3.66
C TYR A 59 -3.93 -3.66 3.22
N SER A 60 -3.16 -4.26 4.13
CA SER A 60 -2.53 -5.56 3.91
C SER A 60 -2.57 -6.42 5.16
N PHE A 61 -2.60 -7.73 4.93
CA PHE A 61 -2.50 -8.75 5.97
C PHE A 61 -1.68 -9.92 5.43
N LYS A 62 -0.57 -10.23 6.08
CA LYS A 62 0.31 -11.31 5.66
C LYS A 62 0.65 -12.19 6.85
N THR A 63 0.64 -13.50 6.67
CA THR A 63 1.14 -14.46 7.66
C THR A 63 2.31 -15.23 7.12
N SER A 64 3.31 -15.48 7.97
CA SER A 64 4.49 -16.28 7.67
C SER A 64 4.42 -17.65 8.34
N PRO A 65 4.92 -18.72 7.69
CA PRO A 65 5.08 -20.03 8.30
C PRO A 65 5.91 -20.01 9.59
N HIS A 66 6.76 -19.00 9.77
CA HIS A 66 7.61 -18.80 10.95
C HIS A 66 6.87 -18.18 12.15
N GLY A 67 5.55 -17.98 12.06
CA GLY A 67 4.75 -17.44 13.17
C GLY A 67 4.65 -15.92 13.21
N TYR A 68 5.01 -15.22 12.14
CA TYR A 68 4.83 -13.77 12.02
C TYR A 68 3.50 -13.41 11.39
N ILE A 69 2.89 -12.34 11.87
CA ILE A 69 1.74 -11.67 11.25
C ILE A 69 2.10 -10.22 10.98
N TYR A 70 2.00 -9.80 9.73
CA TYR A 70 2.19 -8.42 9.31
C TYR A 70 0.81 -7.82 9.00
N VAL A 71 0.50 -6.71 9.66
CA VAL A 71 -0.75 -5.98 9.49
C VAL A 71 -0.44 -4.55 9.09
N ARG A 72 -0.97 -4.11 7.95
CA ARG A 72 -0.91 -2.71 7.54
C ARG A 72 -2.29 -2.07 7.60
N LEU A 73 -2.41 -1.03 8.43
CA LEU A 73 -3.65 -0.31 8.66
C LEU A 73 -3.68 0.99 7.85
N ASP A 74 -4.78 1.24 7.15
CA ASP A 74 -5.01 2.44 6.35
C ASP A 74 -6.12 3.30 6.96
N LYS A 75 -5.80 4.57 7.21
CA LYS A 75 -6.76 5.57 7.71
C LYS A 75 -7.36 6.33 6.52
N LEU A 76 -8.55 5.93 6.10
CA LEU A 76 -9.24 6.45 4.92
C LEU A 76 -9.32 8.00 4.82
N PRO A 77 -9.69 8.74 5.88
CA PRO A 77 -9.76 10.21 5.81
C PRO A 77 -8.38 10.87 5.88
N ASN A 78 -7.31 10.13 6.21
CA ASN A 78 -5.97 10.67 6.25
C ASN A 78 -5.41 10.81 4.82
N ASN A 79 -4.80 11.96 4.56
CA ASN A 79 -4.22 12.31 3.26
C ASN A 79 -3.16 11.34 2.74
N PHE A 80 -2.45 10.66 3.62
CA PHE A 80 -1.45 9.64 3.32
C PHE A 80 -1.93 8.24 3.68
N GLY A 81 -3.15 8.10 4.21
CA GLY A 81 -3.67 6.83 4.71
C GLY A 81 -2.99 6.33 5.98
N CYS A 82 -2.27 7.18 6.72
CA CYS A 82 -1.55 6.77 7.91
C CYS A 82 -2.42 6.96 9.17
N PRO A 83 -2.70 5.91 9.95
CA PRO A 83 -3.28 6.04 11.28
C PRO A 83 -2.30 6.69 12.26
N SER A 84 -2.82 7.21 13.36
CA SER A 84 -1.98 7.71 14.45
C SER A 84 -1.27 6.58 15.21
N MET A 85 -0.19 6.91 15.92
CA MET A 85 0.52 5.95 16.76
C MET A 85 -0.42 5.31 17.79
N ASP A 86 -1.24 6.13 18.48
CA ASP A 86 -2.20 5.66 19.48
C ASP A 86 -3.21 4.66 18.90
N GLU A 87 -3.71 4.90 17.68
CA GLU A 87 -4.63 3.98 16.99
C GLU A 87 -3.96 2.64 16.66
N MET A 88 -2.70 2.68 16.18
CA MET A 88 -1.93 1.47 15.85
C MET A 88 -1.56 0.67 17.10
N GLU A 89 -1.14 1.34 18.17
CA GLU A 89 -0.84 0.70 19.46
C GLU A 89 -2.10 0.06 20.06
N GLU A 90 -3.23 0.76 20.03
CA GLU A 90 -4.48 0.23 20.55
C GLU A 90 -4.97 -0.99 19.74
N PHE A 91 -4.88 -0.94 18.41
CA PHE A 91 -5.17 -2.10 17.56
C PHE A 91 -4.22 -3.26 17.88
N SER A 92 -2.91 -3.02 17.92
CA SER A 92 -1.88 -4.02 18.19
C SER A 92 -2.13 -4.73 19.52
N ARG A 93 -2.40 -3.96 20.58
CA ARG A 93 -2.69 -4.47 21.92
C ARG A 93 -3.96 -5.32 21.95
N GLN A 94 -5.04 -4.87 21.33
CA GLN A 94 -6.29 -5.64 21.26
C GLN A 94 -6.13 -6.91 20.43
N TYR A 95 -5.43 -6.82 19.30
CA TYR A 95 -5.19 -7.92 18.39
C TYR A 95 -4.35 -9.02 19.05
N LYS A 96 -3.22 -8.65 19.66
CA LYS A 96 -2.38 -9.60 20.40
C LYS A 96 -3.16 -10.33 21.49
N LYS A 97 -3.94 -9.60 22.29
CA LYS A 97 -4.79 -10.21 23.32
C LYS A 97 -5.75 -11.27 22.76
N ARG A 98 -6.42 -10.97 21.65
CA ARG A 98 -7.38 -11.91 21.03
C ARG A 98 -6.67 -13.09 20.35
N LEU A 99 -5.46 -12.90 19.82
CA LEU A 99 -4.63 -13.98 19.32
C LEU A 99 -4.22 -14.93 20.46
N ASP A 100 -3.73 -14.39 21.58
CA ASP A 100 -3.32 -15.20 22.73
C ASP A 100 -4.49 -16.02 23.30
N GLU A 101 -5.70 -15.43 23.38
CA GLU A 101 -6.94 -16.13 23.75
C GLU A 101 -7.28 -17.26 22.77
N ALA A 102 -7.12 -17.05 21.46
CA ALA A 102 -7.36 -18.07 20.44
C ALA A 102 -6.28 -19.18 20.44
N GLY A 103 -5.03 -18.80 20.73
CA GLY A 103 -3.90 -19.70 20.91
C GLY A 103 -4.12 -20.66 22.06
N ALA A 104 -4.51 -20.15 23.24
CA ALA A 104 -4.82 -20.97 24.42
C ALA A 104 -6.00 -21.95 24.21
N LEU A 105 -6.86 -21.69 23.21
CA LEU A 105 -7.94 -22.58 22.79
C LEU A 105 -7.52 -23.58 21.70
N GLY A 106 -6.26 -23.56 21.27
CA GLY A 106 -5.73 -24.40 20.19
C GLY A 106 -6.29 -24.06 18.80
N LYS A 107 -6.86 -22.86 18.60
CA LYS A 107 -7.43 -22.45 17.31
C LYS A 107 -6.37 -21.94 16.34
N ILE A 108 -5.29 -21.39 16.88
CA ILE A 108 -4.10 -20.88 16.17
C ILE A 108 -2.85 -21.24 16.99
N PRO A 109 -1.63 -21.11 16.45
CA PRO A 109 -0.41 -21.26 17.25
C PRO A 109 -0.35 -20.25 18.41
N GLU A 110 0.23 -20.65 19.55
CA GLU A 110 0.30 -19.81 20.75
C GLU A 110 1.37 -18.71 20.67
N ASP A 111 2.49 -18.98 19.97
CA ASP A 111 3.64 -18.07 19.92
C ASP A 111 3.72 -17.33 18.57
N LEU A 112 2.79 -16.40 18.36
CA LEU A 112 2.75 -15.56 17.18
C LEU A 112 3.30 -14.16 17.47
N ALA A 113 4.25 -13.72 16.65
CA ALA A 113 4.77 -12.36 16.62
C ALA A 113 3.93 -11.50 15.67
N ILE A 114 3.69 -10.24 16.05
CA ILE A 114 2.89 -9.30 15.25
C ILE A 114 3.68 -8.03 14.95
N GLU A 115 3.57 -7.56 13.71
CA GLU A 115 3.96 -6.22 13.29
C GLU A 115 2.70 -5.47 12.83
N VAL A 116 2.46 -4.30 13.39
CA VAL A 116 1.38 -3.40 12.98
C VAL A 116 2.02 -2.10 12.49
N SER A 117 1.79 -1.78 11.23
CA SER A 117 2.33 -0.58 10.59
C SER A 117 1.28 0.09 9.70
N SER A 118 1.62 1.26 9.13
CA SER A 118 0.82 1.89 8.08
C SER A 118 1.44 1.64 6.70
N PRO A 119 0.68 1.70 5.61
CA PRO A 119 1.24 1.69 4.25
C PRO A 119 2.27 2.80 4.07
N GLY A 120 3.43 2.45 3.51
CA GLY A 120 4.50 3.41 3.23
C GLY A 120 4.23 4.29 2.00
N ALA A 121 5.23 5.11 1.65
CA ALA A 121 5.20 5.92 0.43
C ALA A 121 5.16 5.07 -0.86
N GLU A 122 5.79 3.90 -0.79
CA GLU A 122 5.91 2.93 -1.89
C GLU A 122 4.64 2.12 -2.11
N ARG A 123 3.60 2.34 -1.29
CA ARG A 123 2.32 1.66 -1.45
C ARG A 123 1.78 1.85 -2.86
N LEU A 124 1.24 0.79 -3.42
CA LEU A 124 0.55 0.82 -4.69
C LEU A 124 -0.85 1.39 -4.51
N ILE A 125 -1.20 2.33 -5.39
CA ILE A 125 -2.52 2.94 -5.48
C ILE A 125 -3.31 2.19 -6.56
N LYS A 126 -4.44 1.57 -6.20
CA LYS A 126 -5.28 0.84 -7.15
C LYS A 126 -5.93 1.81 -8.13
N VAL A 127 -5.82 1.49 -9.42
CA VAL A 127 -6.41 2.29 -10.50
C VAL A 127 -7.68 1.60 -11.00
N PRO A 128 -8.84 2.27 -11.02
CA PRO A 128 -9.06 3.68 -10.62
C PRO A 128 -9.42 3.88 -9.13
N ASP A 129 -9.69 2.80 -8.40
CA ASP A 129 -10.45 2.80 -7.14
C ASP A 129 -9.89 3.75 -6.07
N ASP A 130 -8.57 3.75 -5.86
CA ASP A 130 -7.93 4.55 -4.80
C ASP A 130 -7.58 5.97 -5.25
N LEU A 131 -7.62 6.26 -6.56
CA LEU A 131 -7.10 7.52 -7.09
C LEU A 131 -7.80 8.76 -6.53
N SER A 132 -9.10 8.66 -6.30
CA SER A 132 -9.90 9.76 -5.77
C SER A 132 -9.43 10.23 -4.38
N ARG A 133 -8.94 9.29 -3.56
CA ARG A 133 -8.43 9.55 -2.20
C ARG A 133 -7.17 10.42 -2.22
N PHE A 134 -6.37 10.29 -3.29
CA PHE A 134 -5.05 10.94 -3.40
C PHE A 134 -5.01 12.04 -4.46
N LYS A 135 -6.17 12.52 -4.94
CA LYS A 135 -6.27 13.50 -6.04
C LYS A 135 -5.42 14.76 -5.88
N ASP A 136 -5.31 15.26 -4.66
CA ASP A 136 -4.59 16.48 -4.33
C ASP A 136 -3.11 16.22 -3.99
N ARG A 137 -2.63 14.98 -4.21
CA ARG A 137 -1.26 14.56 -3.96
C ARG A 137 -0.54 14.28 -5.28
N PRO A 138 0.74 14.67 -5.39
CA PRO A 138 1.56 14.23 -6.50
C PRO A 138 1.77 12.71 -6.39
N MET A 139 1.63 12.02 -7.51
CA MET A 139 1.80 10.58 -7.62
C MET A 139 2.84 10.30 -8.70
N ARG A 140 3.71 9.32 -8.46
CA ARG A 140 4.56 8.77 -9.52
C ARG A 140 3.71 7.78 -10.31
N VAL A 141 3.57 8.01 -11.61
CA VAL A 141 2.79 7.16 -12.51
C VAL A 141 3.73 6.58 -13.56
N SER A 142 3.88 5.27 -13.55
CA SER A 142 4.50 4.52 -14.65
C SER A 142 3.41 3.99 -15.57
N TYR A 143 3.59 4.15 -16.88
CA TYR A 143 2.58 3.81 -17.89
C TYR A 143 3.21 3.40 -19.22
N ILE A 144 2.45 2.66 -20.01
CA ILE A 144 2.81 2.30 -21.38
C ILE A 144 2.27 3.35 -22.34
N GLU A 145 3.17 3.88 -23.18
CA GLU A 145 2.79 4.70 -24.33
C GLU A 145 3.07 3.93 -25.62
N GLU A 146 2.08 3.87 -26.51
CA GLU A 146 2.22 3.28 -27.83
C GLU A 146 2.69 4.35 -28.83
N MET A 147 3.92 4.22 -29.32
CA MET A 147 4.48 5.07 -30.37
C MET A 147 4.90 4.21 -31.56
N ASN A 148 4.30 4.42 -32.73
CA ASN A 148 4.65 3.73 -33.99
C ASN A 148 4.75 2.20 -33.82
N SER A 149 3.73 1.60 -33.18
CA SER A 149 3.65 0.16 -32.87
C SER A 149 4.72 -0.38 -31.88
N ARG A 150 5.44 0.50 -31.18
CA ARG A 150 6.30 0.15 -30.05
C ARG A 150 5.66 0.59 -28.74
N LYS A 151 5.68 -0.31 -27.76
CA LYS A 151 5.28 -0.01 -26.37
C LYS A 151 6.52 0.47 -25.62
N VAL A 152 6.49 1.71 -25.17
CA VAL A 152 7.56 2.30 -24.37
C VAL A 152 7.00 2.58 -22.98
N GLU A 153 7.68 2.10 -21.96
CA GLU A 153 7.36 2.48 -20.59
C GLU A 153 7.88 3.87 -20.28
N LYS A 154 7.01 4.71 -19.75
CA LYS A 154 7.31 6.07 -19.30
C LYS A 154 6.91 6.22 -17.85
N SER A 155 7.59 7.12 -17.16
CA SER A 155 7.27 7.50 -15.79
C SER A 155 7.27 9.02 -15.66
N GLY A 156 6.47 9.53 -14.72
CA GLY A 156 6.45 10.96 -14.39
C GLY A 156 5.65 11.21 -13.12
N ILE A 157 5.74 12.44 -12.61
CA ILE A 157 5.01 12.86 -11.41
C ILE A 157 3.76 13.67 -11.79
N PHE A 158 2.58 13.23 -11.37
CA PHE A 158 1.32 13.81 -11.80
C PHE A 158 0.37 14.05 -10.63
N PHE A 159 -0.49 15.07 -10.74
CA PHE A 159 -1.76 15.10 -10.03
C PHE A 159 -2.80 14.36 -10.85
N MET A 160 -3.67 13.61 -10.19
CA MET A 160 -4.87 13.07 -10.83
C MET A 160 -5.90 14.20 -10.93
N GLU A 161 -6.30 14.55 -12.16
CA GLU A 161 -7.24 15.64 -12.41
C GLU A 161 -8.68 15.14 -12.45
N SER A 162 -8.95 14.03 -13.15
CA SER A 162 -10.28 13.44 -13.20
C SER A 162 -10.24 11.98 -13.63
N ILE A 163 -11.27 11.23 -13.23
CA ILE A 163 -11.53 9.85 -13.68
C ILE A 163 -12.70 9.89 -14.67
N ASP A 164 -12.50 9.30 -15.84
CA ASP A 164 -13.50 9.14 -16.88
C ASP A 164 -13.89 7.65 -16.93
N ALA A 165 -14.89 7.30 -16.12
CA ALA A 165 -15.37 5.93 -15.99
C ALA A 165 -16.05 5.41 -17.28
N GLU A 166 -16.59 6.29 -18.11
CA GLU A 166 -17.24 5.92 -19.37
C GLU A 166 -16.21 5.40 -20.38
N SER A 167 -15.06 6.09 -20.49
CA SER A 167 -13.98 5.65 -21.38
C SER A 167 -12.94 4.75 -20.72
N GLY A 168 -13.07 4.47 -19.42
CA GLY A 168 -12.14 3.64 -18.66
C GLY A 168 -10.73 4.26 -18.59
N SER A 169 -10.66 5.57 -18.33
CA SER A 169 -9.39 6.31 -18.34
C SER A 169 -9.30 7.39 -17.27
N CYS A 170 -8.07 7.79 -16.94
CA CYS A 170 -7.78 8.89 -16.03
C CYS A 170 -7.09 10.03 -16.77
N ILE A 171 -7.35 11.26 -16.32
CA ILE A 171 -6.68 12.47 -16.79
C ILE A 171 -5.67 12.90 -15.73
N TRP A 172 -4.43 13.09 -16.18
CA TRP A 172 -3.29 13.42 -15.32
C TRP A 172 -2.70 14.76 -15.71
N LYS A 173 -2.34 15.54 -14.69
CA LYS A 173 -1.71 16.85 -14.82
C LYS A 173 -0.28 16.80 -14.33
N LEU A 174 0.66 17.26 -15.16
CA LEU A 174 2.09 17.23 -14.84
C LEU A 174 2.42 18.14 -13.64
N VAL A 175 3.22 17.63 -12.70
CA VAL A 175 3.68 18.38 -11.51
C VAL A 175 4.99 19.10 -11.81
N ASP A 176 5.15 20.34 -11.33
CA ASP A 176 6.36 21.15 -11.53
C ASP A 176 7.48 20.81 -10.53
N VAL A 177 7.98 19.58 -10.58
CA VAL A 177 9.10 19.04 -9.78
C VAL A 177 10.33 18.78 -10.63
N LYS A 178 11.50 18.62 -10.01
CA LYS A 178 12.80 18.49 -10.71
C LYS A 178 12.81 17.30 -11.69
N GLU A 179 12.18 16.20 -11.31
CA GLU A 179 12.09 14.93 -12.02
C GLU A 179 11.29 15.04 -13.32
N ASN A 180 10.37 15.99 -13.40
CA ASN A 180 9.59 16.27 -14.61
C ASN A 180 10.21 17.38 -15.48
N ARG A 181 11.25 18.07 -14.99
CA ARG A 181 11.89 19.16 -15.74
C ARG A 181 12.91 18.59 -16.71
N ASP A 182 13.09 19.28 -17.83
CA ASP A 182 14.12 18.94 -18.80
C ASP A 182 15.51 19.07 -18.14
N PRO A 183 16.34 18.00 -18.11
CA PRO A 183 17.69 18.05 -17.53
C PRO A 183 18.57 19.16 -18.12
N THR A 184 18.37 19.48 -19.40
CA THR A 184 19.14 20.52 -20.11
C THR A 184 18.69 21.94 -19.76
N SER A 185 17.51 22.09 -19.15
CA SER A 185 16.91 23.39 -18.83
C SER A 185 17.49 24.05 -17.57
N LYS A 186 18.53 23.47 -16.95
CA LYS A 186 19.20 23.97 -15.73
C LYS A 186 18.22 24.26 -14.58
N GLY A 187 17.20 23.42 -14.42
CA GLY A 187 16.23 23.51 -13.33
C GLY A 187 15.12 24.56 -13.50
N ARG A 188 14.99 25.16 -14.70
CA ARG A 188 13.87 26.08 -15.01
C ARG A 188 12.53 25.40 -14.72
N PRO A 189 11.58 26.10 -14.08
CA PRO A 189 10.22 25.58 -13.88
C PRO A 189 9.54 25.22 -15.20
N LEU A 190 8.51 24.37 -15.13
CA LEU A 190 7.70 24.02 -16.29
C LEU A 190 7.11 25.27 -16.95
N SER A 191 7.14 25.31 -18.29
CA SER A 191 6.47 26.35 -19.07
C SER A 191 4.95 26.31 -18.88
N ARG A 192 4.26 27.41 -19.20
CA ARG A 192 2.79 27.45 -19.17
C ARG A 192 2.16 26.32 -20.00
N LYS A 193 2.70 26.07 -21.20
CA LYS A 193 2.24 24.97 -22.08
C LYS A 193 2.36 23.59 -21.41
N GLN A 194 3.45 23.34 -20.67
CA GLN A 194 3.63 22.08 -19.94
C GLN A 194 2.70 21.97 -18.73
N LYS A 195 2.44 23.07 -18.03
CA LYS A 195 1.49 23.10 -16.89
C LYS A 195 0.03 22.88 -17.31
N ASP A 196 -0.31 23.33 -18.52
CA ASP A 196 -1.65 23.15 -19.10
C ASP A 196 -1.79 21.81 -19.83
N TRP A 197 -0.69 21.09 -20.08
CA TRP A 197 -0.73 19.78 -20.71
C TRP A 197 -1.42 18.75 -19.81
N ARG A 198 -2.16 17.83 -20.43
CA ARG A 198 -2.88 16.73 -19.79
C ARG A 198 -2.60 15.42 -20.50
N LEU A 199 -2.40 14.38 -19.71
CA LEU A 199 -2.26 13.01 -20.18
C LEU A 199 -3.56 12.26 -19.92
N LYS A 200 -4.21 11.76 -20.97
CA LYS A 200 -5.32 10.82 -20.84
C LYS A 200 -4.77 9.40 -20.93
N LEU A 201 -4.88 8.60 -19.87
CA LEU A 201 -4.42 7.21 -19.82
C LEU A 201 -5.58 6.25 -19.59
N PRO A 202 -5.82 5.28 -20.50
CA PRO A 202 -6.66 4.13 -20.20
C PRO A 202 -6.10 3.37 -18.97
N TYR A 203 -6.98 2.83 -18.11
CA TYR A 203 -6.54 2.11 -16.91
C TYR A 203 -5.55 1.00 -17.23
N ALA A 204 -5.79 0.25 -18.32
CA ALA A 204 -4.94 -0.86 -18.77
C ALA A 204 -3.53 -0.44 -19.21
N MET A 205 -3.30 0.85 -19.47
CA MET A 205 -1.97 1.38 -19.82
C MET A 205 -1.21 1.88 -18.60
N VAL A 206 -1.86 2.01 -17.44
CA VAL A 206 -1.18 2.35 -16.19
C VAL A 206 -0.52 1.08 -15.65
N LYS A 207 0.79 1.17 -15.36
CA LYS A 207 1.59 0.07 -14.83
C LYS A 207 1.68 0.10 -13.32
N LYS A 208 2.03 1.26 -12.77
CA LYS A 208 2.28 1.45 -11.34
C LYS A 208 1.95 2.88 -10.94
N VAL A 209 1.32 3.04 -9.79
CA VAL A 209 1.06 4.34 -9.18
C VAL A 209 1.47 4.29 -7.71
N THR A 210 2.35 5.19 -7.29
CA THR A 210 2.75 5.37 -5.89
C THR A 210 2.66 6.84 -5.50
N LEU A 211 2.63 7.13 -4.20
CA LEU A 211 2.69 8.52 -3.74
C LEU A 211 4.08 9.10 -4.01
N TYR A 212 4.13 10.37 -4.42
CA TYR A 212 5.39 11.09 -4.52
C TYR A 212 5.64 11.91 -3.25
N LEU A 213 6.69 11.57 -2.52
CA LEU A 213 7.19 12.35 -1.40
C LEU A 213 8.37 13.21 -1.87
N ASN A 214 8.27 14.51 -1.68
CA ASN A 214 9.36 15.44 -1.95
C ASN A 214 10.19 15.58 -0.66
N TYR A 215 11.37 14.95 -0.63
CA TYR A 215 12.33 15.04 0.48
C TYR A 215 13.24 16.26 0.34
#